data_AF-A0AAW1L4S3-F1
#
_entry.id   AF-A0AAW1L4S3-F1
#
_cell.length_a   1.000
_cell.length_b   1.000
_cell.length_c   1.000
_cell.angle_alpha   90.00
_cell.angle_beta   90.00
_cell.angle_gamma   90.00
#
_symmetry.space_group_name_H-M   'P 1'
#
loop_
_entity.id
_entity.type
_entity.pdbx_description
1 polymer ?
#
loop_
_entity_poly.entity_id
_entity_poly.type
_entity_poly.pdbx_seq_one_letter_code
_entity_poly.pdbx_strand_id
1 'polypeptide(L)'
;MGVRRSSFYYIAVAFLILAILVPQEVEARRKVLRGRRTVTRSYFRPLAIPAWAIVGLVGLAQLVIGGVLFIVLKKVIVDPPISGSYTPANTA
;
A
#
# COMPACT_ATOMS: atom_id res chain seq x y z
N MET A 1 -22.78 31.27 -8.83
CA MET A 1 -22.70 29.84 -8.44
C MET A 1 -21.34 29.58 -7.80
N GLY A 2 -21.26 29.61 -6.47
CA GLY A 2 -20.03 29.32 -5.75
C GLY A 2 -19.80 27.82 -5.72
N VAL A 3 -18.80 27.33 -6.46
CA VAL A 3 -18.40 25.92 -6.42
C VAL A 3 -17.84 25.65 -5.03
N ARG A 4 -18.61 24.98 -4.17
CA ARG A 4 -18.17 24.56 -2.83
C ARG A 4 -17.13 23.46 -3.00
N ARG A 5 -15.88 23.84 -3.24
CA ARG A 5 -14.79 22.88 -3.40
C ARG A 5 -14.57 22.19 -2.06
N SER A 6 -14.76 20.87 -2.06
CA SER A 6 -14.59 20.01 -0.91
C SER A 6 -13.19 20.18 -0.34
N SER A 7 -13.01 20.18 0.98
CA SER A 7 -11.70 20.35 1.64
C SER A 7 -10.66 19.35 1.11
N PHE A 8 -11.10 18.16 0.68
CA PHE A 8 -10.27 17.15 0.03
C PHE A 8 -9.63 17.63 -1.29
N TYR A 9 -10.26 18.54 -2.03
CA TYR A 9 -9.71 19.12 -3.24
C TYR A 9 -8.46 19.95 -2.95
N TYR A 10 -8.53 20.82 -1.92
CA TYR A 10 -7.39 21.65 -1.54
C TYR A 10 -6.25 20.82 -0.94
N ILE A 11 -6.59 19.78 -0.17
CA ILE A 11 -5.61 18.82 0.35
C ILE A 11 -4.92 18.06 -0.79
N ALA A 12 -5.67 17.57 -1.77
CA ALA A 12 -5.12 16.87 -2.93
C ALA A 12 -4.21 17.77 -3.77
N VAL A 13 -4.59 19.04 -3.98
CA VAL A 13 -3.76 20.03 -4.67
C VAL A 13 -2.49 20.36 -3.89
N ALA A 14 -2.57 20.49 -2.55
CA ALA A 14 -1.41 20.72 -1.71
C ALA A 14 -0.42 19.54 -1.76
N PHE A 15 -0.92 18.30 -1.70
CA PHE A 15 -0.09 17.10 -1.87
C PHE A 15 0.52 17.00 -3.28
N LEU A 16 -0.22 17.37 -4.32
CA LEU A 16 0.30 17.44 -5.69
C LEU A 16 1.47 18.43 -5.79
N ILE A 17 1.30 19.62 -5.21
CA ILE A 17 2.33 20.68 -5.19
C ILE A 17 3.55 20.21 -4.40
N LEU A 18 3.36 19.60 -3.22
CA LEU A 18 4.47 19.03 -2.43
C LEU A 18 5.18 17.89 -3.17
N ALA A 19 4.45 17.04 -3.90
CA ALA A 19 5.04 15.95 -4.68
C ALA A 19 5.89 16.45 -5.85
N ILE A 20 5.55 17.61 -6.44
CA ILE A 20 6.34 18.26 -7.48
C ILE A 20 7.57 18.96 -6.87
N LEU A 21 7.41 19.59 -5.71
CA LEU A 21 8.44 20.41 -5.07
C LEU A 21 9.47 19.63 -4.25
N VAL A 22 9.18 18.37 -3.88
CA VAL A 22 10.10 17.50 -3.10
C VAL A 22 10.60 16.31 -3.94
N PRO A 23 11.39 16.53 -5.01
CA PRO A 23 12.08 15.45 -5.72
C PRO A 23 13.36 14.97 -5.00
N GLN A 24 13.81 15.68 -3.96
CA GLN A 24 15.16 15.56 -3.37
C GLN A 24 15.41 14.27 -2.57
N GLU A 25 14.39 13.62 -2.01
CA GLU A 25 14.59 12.45 -1.12
C GLU A 25 14.95 11.15 -1.86
N VAL A 26 14.78 11.09 -3.18
CA VAL A 26 15.19 9.91 -3.99
C VAL A 26 16.68 9.95 -4.33
N GLU A 27 17.33 11.12 -4.24
CA GLU A 27 18.77 11.27 -4.47
C GLU A 27 19.61 10.91 -3.24
N ALA A 28 19.02 10.88 -2.03
CA ALA A 28 19.73 10.47 -0.81
C ALA A 28 20.25 9.01 -0.89
N ARG A 29 19.49 8.11 -1.56
CA ARG A 29 19.93 6.73 -1.85
C ARG A 29 21.11 6.67 -2.83
N ARG A 30 21.25 7.68 -3.72
CA ARG A 30 22.41 7.84 -4.63
C ARG A 30 23.66 8.40 -3.92
N LYS A 31 23.52 9.00 -2.73
CA LYS A 31 24.66 9.52 -1.95
C LYS A 31 25.23 8.47 -0.99
N VAL A 32 24.39 7.67 -0.34
CA VAL A 32 24.82 6.61 0.60
C VAL A 32 25.60 5.47 -0.10
N LEU A 33 25.34 5.20 -1.38
CA LEU A 33 26.05 4.17 -2.16
C LEU A 33 27.34 4.67 -2.86
N ARG A 34 27.81 5.90 -2.59
CA ARG A 34 29.10 6.42 -3.12
C ARG A 34 30.32 5.74 -2.49
N GLY A 35 30.13 4.88 -1.49
CA GLY A 35 31.16 4.02 -0.93
C GLY A 35 31.52 2.86 -1.86
N ARG A 36 32.36 3.14 -2.86
CA ARG A 36 33.29 2.17 -3.48
C ARG A 36 32.67 0.98 -4.22
N ARG A 37 31.91 1.22 -5.29
CA ARG A 37 31.85 0.31 -6.46
C ARG A 37 31.42 1.13 -7.67
N THR A 38 32.17 0.98 -8.76
CA THR A 38 31.97 1.65 -10.04
C THR A 38 30.49 1.66 -10.43
N VAL A 39 29.91 2.85 -10.44
CA VAL A 39 28.52 3.08 -10.85
C VAL A 39 28.43 2.73 -12.34
N THR A 40 27.86 1.57 -12.67
CA THR A 40 27.65 1.18 -14.06
C THR A 40 26.53 2.01 -14.66
N ARG A 41 26.60 2.29 -15.98
CA ARG A 41 25.66 3.17 -16.72
C ARG A 41 24.18 2.80 -16.56
N SER A 42 23.88 1.57 -16.13
CA SER A 42 22.52 1.08 -15.84
C SER A 42 21.84 1.83 -14.68
N TYR A 43 22.61 2.33 -13.70
CA TYR A 43 22.09 3.09 -12.55
C TYR A 43 21.55 4.50 -12.91
N PHE A 44 21.81 4.95 -14.13
CA PHE A 44 21.29 6.22 -14.64
C PHE A 44 19.97 6.09 -15.39
N ARG A 45 19.41 4.88 -15.53
CA ARG A 45 18.09 4.73 -16.16
C ARG A 45 17.04 5.35 -15.23
N PRO A 46 16.33 6.40 -15.66
CA PRO A 46 15.21 6.91 -14.90
C PRO A 46 14.15 5.81 -14.85
N LEU A 47 13.55 5.58 -13.68
CA LEU A 47 12.34 4.78 -13.62
C LEU A 47 11.24 5.53 -14.39
N ALA A 48 10.41 4.82 -15.13
CA ALA A 48 9.30 5.40 -15.88
C ALA A 48 8.26 6.10 -14.97
N ILE A 49 8.26 5.77 -13.68
CA ILE A 49 7.31 6.23 -12.67
C ILE A 49 8.11 6.71 -11.45
N PRO A 50 7.75 7.85 -10.82
CA PRO A 50 8.45 8.34 -9.63
C PRO A 50 8.30 7.38 -8.44
N ALA A 51 9.30 7.38 -7.55
CA ALA A 51 9.36 6.42 -6.44
C ALA A 51 8.15 6.48 -5.49
N TRP A 52 7.61 7.68 -5.24
CA TRP A 52 6.42 7.85 -4.39
C TRP A 52 5.19 7.16 -4.99
N ALA A 53 5.03 7.17 -6.32
CA ALA A 53 3.91 6.53 -6.99
C ALA A 53 4.04 5.01 -6.95
N ILE A 54 5.27 4.47 -7.00
CA ILE A 54 5.51 3.03 -6.80
C ILE A 54 5.11 2.62 -5.38
N VAL A 55 5.54 3.36 -4.36
CA VAL A 55 5.17 3.07 -2.96
C VAL A 55 3.66 3.19 -2.75
N GLY A 56 3.01 4.19 -3.34
CA GLY A 56 1.56 4.36 -3.29
C GLY A 56 0.80 3.20 -3.94
N LEU A 57 1.21 2.79 -5.14
CA LEU A 57 0.59 1.65 -5.86
C LEU A 57 0.77 0.34 -5.09
N VAL A 58 1.96 0.10 -4.55
CA VAL A 58 2.24 -1.10 -3.74
C VAL A 58 1.40 -1.08 -2.46
N GLY A 59 1.32 0.05 -1.76
CA GLY A 59 0.50 0.18 -0.55
C GLY A 59 -1.00 -0.06 -0.84
N LEU A 60 -1.51 0.47 -1.95
CA LEU A 60 -2.89 0.27 -2.36
C LEU A 60 -3.17 -1.19 -2.72
N ALA A 61 -2.25 -1.83 -3.45
CA ALA A 61 -2.33 -3.26 -3.74
C ALA A 61 -2.32 -4.11 -2.45
N GLN A 62 -1.48 -3.75 -1.48
CA GLN A 62 -1.41 -4.44 -0.18
C GLN A 62 -2.75 -4.36 0.57
N LEU A 63 -3.41 -3.20 0.56
CA LEU A 63 -4.73 -3.02 1.18
C LEU A 63 -5.80 -3.87 0.50
N VAL A 64 -5.81 -3.90 -0.84
CA VAL A 64 -6.75 -4.73 -1.60
C VAL A 64 -6.55 -6.21 -1.28
N ILE A 65 -5.30 -6.69 -1.33
CA ILE A 65 -4.96 -8.08 -1.03
C ILE A 65 -5.36 -8.44 0.41
N GLY A 66 -5.05 -7.59 1.38
CA GLY A 66 -5.43 -7.79 2.78
C GLY A 66 -6.95 -7.84 2.98
N GLY A 67 -7.70 -6.96 2.32
CA GLY A 67 -9.16 -6.95 2.36
C GLY A 67 -9.77 -8.24 1.79
N VAL A 68 -9.26 -8.71 0.64
CA VAL A 68 -9.69 -9.99 0.04
C VAL A 68 -9.38 -11.15 0.99
N LEU A 69 -8.17 -11.20 1.55
CA LEU A 69 -7.77 -12.26 2.48
C LEU A 69 -8.68 -12.31 3.72
N PHE A 70 -9.07 -11.16 4.24
CA PHE A 70 -9.99 -11.06 5.38
C PHE A 70 -11.39 -11.59 5.05
N ILE A 71 -11.92 -11.27 3.87
CA ILE A 71 -13.24 -11.78 3.43
C ILE A 71 -13.22 -13.30 3.33
N VAL A 72 -12.15 -13.86 2.75
CA VAL A 72 -11.95 -15.31 2.66
C VAL A 72 -11.92 -15.95 4.05
N LEU A 73 -11.11 -15.41 4.97
CA LEU A 73 -11.03 -15.86 6.35
C LEU A 73 -12.40 -15.88 7.02
N LYS A 74 -13.14 -14.77 6.90
CA LYS A 74 -14.47 -14.62 7.50
C LYS A 74 -15.42 -15.70 6.99
N LYS A 75 -15.46 -15.93 5.68
CA LYS A 75 -16.38 -16.87 5.07
C LYS A 75 -16.05 -18.33 5.33
N VAL A 76 -14.76 -18.67 5.36
CA VAL A 76 -14.32 -20.06 5.46
C VAL A 76 -14.17 -20.53 6.91
N ILE A 77 -13.73 -19.66 7.81
CA ILE A 77 -13.37 -20.05 9.18
C ILE A 77 -14.37 -19.52 10.21
N VAL A 78 -14.84 -18.28 10.06
CA VAL A 78 -15.61 -17.60 11.12
C VAL A 78 -17.11 -17.82 10.99
N ASP A 79 -17.65 -17.69 9.77
CA ASP A 79 -19.08 -17.80 9.50
C ASP A 79 -19.67 -19.25 9.50
N PRO A 80 -18.91 -20.36 9.38
CA PRO A 80 -19.50 -21.70 9.42
C PRO A 80 -20.24 -21.97 10.74
N PRO A 81 -21.45 -22.57 10.69
CA PRO A 81 -22.18 -22.93 11.89
C PRO A 81 -21.41 -24.01 12.67
N ILE A 82 -21.29 -23.81 13.98
CA ILE A 82 -20.67 -24.79 14.88
C ILE A 82 -21.63 -25.98 14.99
N SER A 83 -21.40 -27.02 14.18
CA SER A 83 -22.10 -28.29 14.32
C SER A 83 -21.57 -29.00 15.56
N GLY A 84 -22.20 -28.73 16.71
CA GLY A 84 -21.90 -29.42 17.96
C GLY A 84 -22.30 -30.88 17.87
N SER A 85 -21.35 -31.78 17.64
CA SER A 85 -21.54 -33.23 17.77
C SER A 85 -21.46 -33.64 19.23
N TYR A 86 -22.33 -33.05 20.07
CA TYR A 86 -22.51 -33.50 21.45
C TYR A 86 -23.35 -34.76 21.43
N THR A 87 -22.72 -35.92 21.54
CA THR A 87 -23.38 -37.18 21.88
C THR A 87 -23.43 -37.30 23.41
N PRO A 88 -24.61 -37.19 24.05
CA PRO A 88 -24.73 -37.43 25.49
C PRO A 88 -24.36 -38.87 25.82
N ALA A 89 -23.72 -39.07 26.98
CA ALA A 89 -23.36 -40.41 27.45
C ALA A 89 -24.62 -41.24 27.73
N ASN A 90 -24.67 -42.46 27.18
CA ASN A 90 -25.76 -43.38 27.41
C ASN A 90 -25.70 -43.87 28.87
N THR A 91 -26.71 -43.55 29.67
CA THR A 91 -26.77 -43.81 31.12
C THR A 91 -27.72 -44.97 31.48
N ALA A 92 -27.99 -45.86 30.52
CA ALA A 92 -28.76 -47.08 30.71
C ALA A 92 -27.91 -48.24 31.26
#